data_AF-A0A660Z3U7-F1
#
_entry.id   AF-A0A660Z3U7-F1
#
_cell.length_a   1.000
_cell.length_b   1.000
_cell.length_c   1.000
_cell.angle_alpha   90.00
_cell.angle_beta   90.00
_cell.angle_gamma   90.00
#
_symmetry.space_group_name_H-M   'P 1'
#
loop_
_entity.id
_entity.type
_entity.pdbx_description
1 polymer ?
#
loop_
_entity_poly.entity_id
_entity_poly.type
_entity_poly.pdbx_seq_one_letter_code
_entity_poly.pdbx_strand_id
1 'polypeptide(L)' 'MKIQKFEDMKVWQEARTLVNQIYKSTSKQKFSKDFGLRDQIQRAAVSVMSN' A
#
# COMPACT_ATOMS: atom_id res chain seq x y z
N MET A 1 -3.81 -10.80 -22.29
CA MET A 1 -2.45 -10.26 -22.05
C MET A 1 -1.64 -11.36 -21.39
N LYS A 2 -0.46 -11.70 -21.92
CA LYS A 2 0.41 -12.70 -21.29
C LYS A 2 1.16 -12.01 -20.14
N ILE A 3 1.06 -12.55 -18.92
CA ILE A 3 1.82 -12.06 -17.75
C ILE A 3 3.28 -12.45 -17.98
N GLN A 4 4.18 -11.46 -18.01
CA GLN A 4 5.63 -11.67 -18.15
C GLN A 4 6.37 -11.30 -16.86
N LYS A 5 5.78 -10.42 -16.06
CA LYS A 5 6.31 -9.94 -14.78
C LYS A 5 5.22 -9.93 -13.71
N PHE A 6 5.63 -9.89 -12.45
CA PHE A 6 4.70 -9.82 -11.32
C PHE A 6 3.82 -8.56 -11.38
N GLU A 7 4.38 -7.45 -11.85
CA GLU A 7 3.69 -6.16 -12.00
C GLU A 7 2.60 -6.16 -13.09
N ASP A 8 2.61 -7.15 -13.98
CA ASP A 8 1.55 -7.32 -14.98
C ASP A 8 0.27 -7.89 -14.36
N MET A 9 0.35 -8.46 -13.14
CA MET A 9 -0.79 -9.04 -12.46
C MET A 9 -1.74 -7.94 -11.98
N LYS A 10 -3.03 -8.05 -12.34
CA LYS A 10 -4.06 -7.10 -11.92
C LYS A 10 -4.13 -6.95 -10.40
N VAL A 11 -4.01 -8.04 -9.66
CA VAL A 11 -3.98 -8.01 -8.18
C VAL A 11 -2.81 -7.19 -7.64
N TRP A 12 -1.64 -7.25 -8.27
CA TRP A 12 -0.48 -6.45 -7.86
C TRP A 12 -0.70 -4.96 -8.11
N GLN A 13 -1.29 -4.62 -9.26
CA GLN A 13 -1.63 -3.24 -9.63
C GLN A 13 -2.70 -2.64 -8.68
N GLU A 14 -3.68 -3.44 -8.30
CA GLU A 14 -4.70 -3.06 -7.32
C GLU A 14 -4.10 -2.89 -5.92
N ALA A 15 -3.25 -3.82 -5.48
CA ALA A 15 -2.50 -3.69 -4.22
C ALA A 15 -1.64 -2.41 -4.20
N ARG A 16 -1.01 -2.05 -5.33
CA ARG A 16 -0.27 -0.79 -5.47
C ARG A 16 -1.14 0.45 -5.36
N THR A 17 -2.34 0.39 -5.91
CA THR A 17 -3.31 1.47 -5.75
C THR A 17 -3.73 1.63 -4.29
N LEU A 18 -4.00 0.52 -3.59
CA LEU A 18 -4.33 0.50 -2.17
C LEU A 18 -3.21 1.08 -1.32
N VAL A 19 -1.96 0.64 -1.51
CA VAL A 19 -0.79 1.15 -0.79
C VAL A 19 -0.68 2.67 -0.96
N ASN A 20 -0.80 3.17 -2.18
CA ASN A 20 -0.75 4.61 -2.46
C ASN A 20 -1.87 5.40 -1.73
N GLN A 21 -3.08 4.86 -1.67
CA GLN A 21 -4.20 5.48 -0.94
C GLN A 21 -3.95 5.52 0.57
N ILE A 22 -3.34 4.47 1.12
CA ILE A 22 -2.96 4.38 2.53
C ILE A 22 -1.88 5.41 2.86
N TYR A 23 -0.82 5.52 2.04
CA TYR A 23 0.20 6.57 2.23
C TYR A 23 -0.41 7.98 2.19
N LYS A 24 -1.29 8.27 1.22
CA LYS A 24 -1.98 9.57 1.12
C LYS A 24 -2.88 9.87 2.32
N SER A 25 -3.52 8.85 2.89
CA SER A 25 -4.42 9.03 4.03
C SER A 25 -3.65 9.23 5.33
N THR A 26 -2.58 8.46 5.50
CA THR A 26 -1.74 8.47 6.70
C THR A 26 -0.74 9.62 6.73
N SER A 27 -0.51 10.31 5.61
CA SER A 27 0.30 11.55 5.55
C SER A 27 -0.46 12.81 6.01
N LYS A 28 -1.78 12.73 6.27
CA LYS A 28 -2.60 13.87 6.70
C LYS A 28 -2.31 14.26 8.15
N GLN A 29 -2.37 15.56 8.46
CA GLN A 29 -1.77 16.19 9.65
C GLN A 29 -2.06 15.54 11.02
N LYS A 30 -3.27 15.04 11.27
CA LYS A 30 -3.59 14.35 12.54
C LYS A 30 -3.07 12.91 12.55
N PHE A 31 -3.12 12.23 11.41
CA PHE A 31 -2.69 10.84 11.26
C PHE A 31 -1.16 10.73 11.17
N SER A 32 -0.49 11.68 10.51
CA SER A 32 0.96 11.63 10.30
C SER A 32 1.77 11.69 11.59
N LYS A 33 1.16 12.19 12.68
CA LYS A 33 1.72 12.28 14.04
C LYS A 33 1.43 11.04 14.90
N ASP A 34 0.51 10.18 14.48
CA ASP A 34 0.28 8.88 15.13
C ASP A 34 1.24 7.85 14.54
N PHE A 35 2.49 7.91 14.99
CA PHE A 35 3.58 7.08 14.46
C PHE A 35 3.28 5.58 14.57
N GLY A 36 2.65 5.14 15.67
CA GLY A 36 2.32 3.74 15.88
C GLY A 36 1.29 3.23 14.88
N LEU A 37 0.13 3.88 14.80
CA LEU A 37 -0.94 3.46 13.91
C LEU A 37 -0.55 3.63 12.43
N ARG A 38 0.10 4.75 12.10
CA ARG A 38 0.61 5.03 10.74
C ARG A 38 1.54 3.92 10.27
N ASP A 39 2.55 3.57 11.07
CA ASP A 39 3.58 2.63 10.67
C ASP A 39 3.04 1.19 10.63
N GLN A 40 2.07 0.83 11.49
CA GLN A 40 1.40 -0.47 11.42
C GLN A 40 0.57 -0.61 10.15
N ILE A 41 -0.26 0.38 9.81
CA ILE A 41 -1.14 0.30 8.64
C ILE A 41 -0.34 0.34 7.33
N GLN A 42 0.69 1.20 7.24
CA GLN A 42 1.55 1.25 6.05
C GLN A 42 2.27 -0.09 5.81
N ARG A 43 2.82 -0.72 6.85
CA ARG A 43 3.50 -2.03 6.72
C ARG A 43 2.52 -3.15 6.36
N ALA A 44 1.33 -3.17 6.95
CA ALA A 44 0.29 -4.13 6.59
C ALA A 44 -0.11 -4.00 5.12
N ALA A 45 -0.26 -2.77 4.62
CA ALA A 45 -0.58 -2.51 3.22
C ALA A 45 0.51 -3.02 2.26
N VAL A 46 1.78 -2.75 2.58
CA VAL A 46 2.92 -3.22 1.77
C VAL A 46 3.01 -4.75 1.81
N SER A 47 2.71 -5.40 2.94
CA SER A 47 2.68 -6.85 3.02
C SER A 47 1.69 -7.47 2.04
N VAL A 48 0.53 -6.88 1.79
CA VAL A 48 -0.43 -7.39 0.78
C VAL A 48 0.14 -7.35 -0.65
N MET A 49 0.97 -6.36 -0.98
CA MET A 49 1.63 -6.26 -2.29
C MET A 49 2.80 -7.25 -2.43
N SER A 50 3.45 -7.60 -1.32
CA SER A 50 4.68 -8.42 -1.29
C SER A 50 4.45 -9.90 -0.96
N ASN A 51 3.21 -10.31 -0.69
CA ASN A 51 2.80 -11.72 -0.62
C ASN A 51 2.37 -12.24 -1.99
#